data_AF-A0A8E2KRH3-F1
#
_entry.id   AF-A0A8E2KRH3-F1
#
_cell.length_a   1.000
_cell.length_b   1.000
_cell.length_c   1.000
_cell.angle_alpha   90.00
_cell.angle_beta   90.00
_cell.angle_gamma   90.00
#
_symmetry.space_group_name_H-M   'P 1'
#
loop_
_entity.id
_entity.type
_entity.pdbx_description
1 polymer ?
#
loop_
_entity_poly.entity_id
_entity_poly.type
_entity_poly.pdbx_seq_one_letter_code
_entity_poly.pdbx_strand_id
1 'polypeptide(L)' 'MTEQTMTNRELVDAAIELAGDFYSMLGYEHRPGFKYWESPHPQEQQVFEMACRAFEVIRGSDVMEAVADLEDEE' A
#
# COMPACT_ATOMS: atom_id res chain seq x y z
N MET A 1 -21.13 -0.02 -16.80
CA MET A 1 -19.71 0.07 -16.40
C MET A 1 -19.48 -1.13 -15.52
N THR A 2 -18.69 -2.10 -15.95
CA THR A 2 -18.28 -3.21 -15.08
C THR A 2 -17.24 -2.64 -14.14
N GLU A 3 -17.63 -2.32 -12.90
CA GLU A 3 -16.68 -2.09 -11.81
C GLU A 3 -15.85 -3.37 -11.70
N GLN A 4 -14.66 -3.36 -12.28
CA GLN A 4 -13.71 -4.44 -12.04
C GLN A 4 -13.19 -4.22 -10.63
N THR A 5 -13.71 -4.98 -9.68
CA THR A 5 -13.21 -5.01 -8.31
C THR A 5 -11.75 -5.46 -8.36
N MET A 6 -10.82 -4.60 -7.93
CA MET A 6 -9.42 -4.99 -7.75
C MET A 6 -9.34 -6.18 -6.81
N THR A 7 -8.45 -7.13 -7.10
CA THR A 7 -8.10 -8.20 -6.16
C THR A 7 -7.29 -7.63 -4.99
N ASN A 8 -7.23 -8.36 -3.86
CA ASN A 8 -6.41 -7.97 -2.71
C ASN A 8 -4.95 -7.76 -3.09
N ARG A 9 -4.39 -8.63 -3.95
CA ARG A 9 -3.03 -8.48 -4.49
C ARG A 9 -2.86 -7.17 -5.26
N GLU A 10 -3.77 -6.88 -6.20
CA GLU A 10 -3.72 -5.65 -6.98
C GLU A 10 -3.91 -4.39 -6.11
N LEU A 11 -4.74 -4.48 -5.05
CA LEU A 11 -4.94 -3.39 -4.11
C LEU A 11 -3.66 -3.11 -3.30
N VAL A 12 -3.02 -4.16 -2.76
CA VAL A 12 -1.77 -4.03 -2.00
C VAL A 12 -0.63 -3.55 -2.89
N ASP A 13 -0.48 -4.11 -4.09
CA ASP A 13 0.52 -3.67 -5.07
C ASP A 13 0.33 -2.18 -5.41
N ALA A 14 -0.92 -1.74 -5.66
CA ALA A 14 -1.20 -0.33 -5.93
C ALA A 14 -0.91 0.59 -4.73
N ALA A 15 -1.10 0.11 -3.50
CA ALA A 15 -0.74 0.85 -2.30
C ALA A 15 0.78 0.94 -2.09
N ILE A 16 1.53 -0.12 -2.42
CA ILE A 16 3.00 -0.12 -2.40
C ILE A 16 3.56 0.90 -3.38
N GLU A 17 3.04 0.94 -4.61
CA GLU A 17 3.47 1.91 -5.62
C GLU A 17 3.19 3.35 -5.16
N LEU A 18 2.00 3.61 -4.60
CA LEU A 18 1.67 4.93 -4.06
C LEU A 18 2.55 5.34 -2.87
N ALA A 19 2.85 4.41 -1.98
CA ALA A 19 3.80 4.63 -0.89
C ALA A 19 5.21 4.93 -1.42
N GLY A 20 5.61 4.26 -2.51
CA GLY A 20 6.83 4.52 -3.26
C GLY A 20 6.92 5.93 -3.82
N ASP A 21 5.84 6.43 -4.40
CA ASP A 21 5.74 7.80 -4.88
C ASP A 21 5.91 8.80 -3.73
N PHE A 22 5.22 8.59 -2.60
CA PHE A 22 5.39 9.44 -1.42
C PHE A 22 6.82 9.41 -0.88
N TYR A 23 7.44 8.23 -0.82
CA TYR A 23 8.83 8.09 -0.39
C TYR A 23 9.80 8.83 -1.33
N SER A 24 9.53 8.78 -2.64
CA SER A 24 10.29 9.49 -3.66
C SER A 24 10.12 11.01 -3.58
N MET A 25 8.93 11.50 -3.24
CA MET A 25 8.68 12.93 -2.99
C MET A 25 9.50 13.47 -1.81
N LEU A 26 9.85 12.61 -0.84
CA LEU A 26 10.72 12.94 0.28
C LEU A 26 12.22 12.89 -0.08
N GLY A 27 12.56 12.53 -1.31
CA GLY A 27 13.93 12.46 -1.83
C GLY A 27 14.63 11.10 -1.65
N TYR A 28 13.88 10.05 -1.33
CA TYR A 28 14.40 8.68 -1.20
C TYR A 28 14.15 7.84 -2.46
N GLU A 29 14.79 6.67 -2.55
CA GLU A 29 14.59 5.75 -3.67
C GLU A 29 13.53 4.68 -3.31
N HIS A 30 12.48 4.56 -4.12
CA HIS A 30 11.49 3.51 -3.99
C HIS A 30 12.03 2.13 -4.43
N ARG A 31 11.63 1.08 -3.72
CA ARG A 31 11.94 -0.32 -4.01
C ARG A 31 10.64 -1.05 -4.40
N PRO A 32 10.46 -1.43 -5.69
CA PRO A 32 9.26 -2.15 -6.12
C PRO A 32 9.05 -3.44 -5.32
N GLY A 33 7.81 -3.68 -4.89
CA GLY A 33 7.43 -4.83 -4.07
C GLY A 33 7.95 -4.80 -2.63
N PHE A 34 8.51 -3.69 -2.16
CA PHE A 34 8.93 -3.55 -0.77
C PHE A 34 7.73 -3.53 0.19
N LYS A 35 7.71 -4.46 1.15
CA LYS A 35 6.70 -4.52 2.21
C LYS A 35 6.94 -3.42 3.24
N TYR A 36 6.44 -2.22 2.95
CA TYR A 36 6.64 -1.05 3.81
C TYR A 36 6.12 -1.25 5.25
N TRP A 37 5.07 -2.05 5.44
CA TRP A 37 4.51 -2.35 6.76
C TRP A 37 5.42 -3.23 7.63
N GLU A 38 6.34 -3.99 7.03
CA GLU A 38 7.35 -4.79 7.75
C GLU A 38 8.64 -4.01 8.02
N SER A 39 8.76 -2.77 7.51
CA SER A 39 9.98 -1.98 7.68
C SER A 39 10.24 -1.65 9.16
N PRO A 40 11.49 -1.70 9.64
CA PRO A 40 11.85 -1.17 10.96
C PRO A 40 11.94 0.36 11.00
N HIS A 41 11.85 1.04 9.86
CA HIS A 41 12.00 2.49 9.75
C HIS A 41 10.65 3.21 9.88
N PRO A 42 10.45 4.08 10.89
CA PRO A 42 9.18 4.76 11.11
C PRO A 42 8.69 5.58 9.91
N GLN A 43 9.61 6.14 9.14
CA GLN A 43 9.27 6.90 7.94
C GLN A 43 8.71 6.02 6.82
N GLU A 44 9.27 4.82 6.63
CA GLU A 44 8.79 3.86 5.63
C GLU A 44 7.40 3.33 6.01
N GLN A 45 7.16 3.08 7.29
CA GLN A 45 5.81 2.75 7.79
C GLN A 45 4.83 3.90 7.54
N GLN A 46 5.23 5.14 7.86
CA GLN A 46 4.36 6.31 7.73
C GLN A 46 3.95 6.62 6.28
N VAL A 47 4.85 6.47 5.30
CA VAL A 47 4.46 6.66 3.89
C VAL A 47 3.45 5.60 3.42
N PHE A 48 3.51 4.40 3.97
CA PHE A 48 2.53 3.36 3.69
C PHE A 48 1.19 3.61 4.39
N GLU A 49 1.19 4.03 5.65
CA GLU A 49 -0.03 4.48 6.34
C GLU A 49 -0.74 5.61 5.57
N MET A 50 0.03 6.55 5.01
CA MET A 50 -0.52 7.60 4.14
C MET A 50 -1.18 7.04 2.87
N ALA A 51 -0.57 6.03 2.24
CA ALA A 51 -1.15 5.36 1.08
C ALA A 51 -2.44 4.62 1.46
N CYS A 52 -2.43 3.83 2.54
CA CYS A 52 -3.63 3.16 3.06
C CYS A 52 -4.77 4.15 3.31
N ARG A 53 -4.46 5.27 3.98
CA ARG A 53 -5.45 6.33 4.24
C ARG A 53 -5.99 6.96 2.94
N ALA A 54 -5.15 7.14 1.92
CA ALA A 54 -5.59 7.66 0.63
C ALA A 54 -6.58 6.69 -0.06
N PHE A 55 -6.31 5.39 -0.03
CA PHE A 55 -7.22 4.37 -0.57
C PHE A 55 -8.55 4.31 0.20
N GLU A 56 -8.50 4.35 1.53
CA GLU A 56 -9.69 4.38 2.36
C GLU A 56 -10.57 5.60 2.03
N VAL A 57 -9.96 6.79 1.92
CA VAL A 57 -10.69 8.04 1.69
C VAL A 57 -11.22 8.17 0.26
N ILE A 58 -10.43 7.77 -0.75
CA ILE A 58 -10.77 8.02 -2.16
C ILE A 58 -11.58 6.87 -2.76
N ARG A 59 -11.28 5.62 -2.36
CA ARG A 59 -11.88 4.41 -2.94
C ARG A 59 -12.73 3.61 -1.96
N GLY A 60 -12.69 3.91 -0.66
CA GLY A 60 -13.37 3.12 0.36
C GLY A 60 -12.80 1.72 0.52
N SER A 61 -11.53 1.52 0.15
CA SER A 61 -10.84 0.23 0.22
C SER A 61 -9.95 0.16 1.46
N ASP A 62 -10.00 -0.95 2.20
CA ASP A 62 -9.11 -1.22 3.33
C ASP A 62 -7.89 -2.03 2.84
N VAL A 63 -6.75 -1.34 2.72
CA VAL A 63 -5.50 -1.97 2.27
C VAL A 63 -4.94 -2.90 3.34
N MET A 64 -5.11 -2.59 4.63
CA MET A 64 -4.54 -3.41 5.70
C MET A 64 -5.32 -4.72 5.88
N GLU A 65 -6.64 -4.71 5.65
CA GLU A 65 -7.44 -5.92 5.54
C GLU A 65 -6.92 -6.81 4.39
N ALA A 66 -6.69 -6.22 3.21
CA ALA A 66 -6.14 -6.96 2.08
C ALA A 66 -4.71 -7.50 2.32
N VAL A 67 -3.87 -6.79 3.08
CA VAL A 67 -2.56 -7.30 3.51
C VAL A 67 -2.74 -8.51 4.43
N ALA A 68 -3.61 -8.42 5.43
CA ALA A 68 -3.86 -9.51 6.37
C ALA A 68 -4.38 -10.76 5.66
N ASP A 69 -5.32 -10.61 4.71
CA ASP A 69 -5.83 -11.72 3.90
C ASP A 69 -4.71 -12.42 3.10
N LEU A 70 -3.75 -11.66 2.57
CA LEU A 70 -2.63 -12.23 1.82
C LEU A 70 -1.58 -12.89 2.72
N GLU A 71 -1.38 -12.39 3.94
CA GLU A 71 -0.46 -12.98 4.92
C GLU A 71 -1.02 -14.29 5.51
N ASP A 72 -2.33 -14.42 5.65
CA ASP A 72 -2.99 -15.65 6.10
C ASP A 72 -3.00 -16.76 5.01
N GLU A 73 -2.81 -16.39 3.73
CA GLU A 73 -2.72 -17.32 2.60
C GLU A 73 -1.30 -17.89 2.35
N GLU A 74 -0.24 -17.30 2.92
CA GLU A 74 1.18 -17.74 2.81
C GLU A 74 1.62 -18.71 3.93
#